data_AF-A0A7J9L6S7-F1
#
_entry.id   AF-A0A7J9L6S7-F1
#
_cell.length_a   1.000
_cell.length_b   1.000
_cell.length_c   1.000
_cell.angle_alpha   90.00
_cell.angle_beta   90.00
_cell.angle_gamma   90.00
#
_symmetry.space_group_name_H-M   'P 1'
#
loop_
_entity.id
_entity.type
_entity.pdbx_description
1 polymer ?
#
loop_
_entity_poly.entity_id
_entity_poly.type
_entity_poly.pdbx_seq_one_letter_code
_entity_poly.pdbx_strand_id
1 'polypeptide(L)'
;MAAIVSILVATAIGVCFPLLGKTIDALYPEKDVFFVIKAFAVCVILSTRFIHVLPRTSHLIASMKTLGGSSRIFSGASKSPKTIKLLTAALTFHQFCEGMGLGGCILQARFKARCVAIRVLFFSLTTPVGIGIGIRISNTYNENNPMTLVVEGMLNAASARNLIYMALVDLLAVDFKNPKLQNNGKMGVSANVSLLGSALMLLLAVYNPFYF
;
A
#
# COMPACT_ATOMS: atom_id res chain seq x y z
N MET A 1 -15.45 -12.13 -5.48
CA MET A 1 -14.43 -13.07 -6.02
C MET A 1 -13.50 -12.40 -7.02
N ALA A 2 -14.00 -11.81 -8.12
CA ALA A 2 -13.17 -11.21 -9.17
C ALA A 2 -12.17 -10.13 -8.66
N ALA A 3 -12.58 -9.26 -7.74
CA ALA A 3 -11.70 -8.25 -7.14
C ALA A 3 -10.52 -8.89 -6.37
N ILE A 4 -10.76 -9.97 -5.62
CA ILE A 4 -9.72 -10.67 -4.85
C ILE A 4 -8.68 -11.28 -5.80
N VAL A 5 -9.14 -11.93 -6.87
CA VAL A 5 -8.26 -12.50 -7.89
C VAL A 5 -7.46 -11.40 -8.59
N SER A 6 -8.09 -10.28 -8.93
CA SER A 6 -7.42 -9.13 -9.56
C SER A 6 -6.32 -8.56 -8.67
N ILE A 7 -6.60 -8.35 -7.38
CA ILE A 7 -5.63 -7.84 -6.40
C ILE A 7 -4.44 -8.82 -6.29
N LEU A 8 -4.71 -10.13 -6.17
CA LEU A 8 -3.67 -11.16 -6.03
C LEU A 8 -2.75 -11.24 -7.27
N VAL A 9 -3.34 -11.25 -8.46
CA VAL A 9 -2.61 -11.28 -9.73
C VAL A 9 -1.77 -10.01 -9.87
N ALA A 10 -2.34 -8.85 -9.57
CA ALA A 10 -1.60 -7.58 -9.61
C ALA A 10 -0.44 -7.54 -8.61
N THR A 11 -0.58 -8.14 -7.42
CA THR A 11 0.53 -8.24 -6.45
C THR A 11 1.64 -9.13 -7.00
N ALA A 12 1.29 -10.31 -7.52
CA ALA A 12 2.26 -11.25 -8.07
C ALA A 12 3.03 -10.64 -9.26
N ILE A 13 2.31 -9.99 -10.18
CA ILE A 13 2.93 -9.27 -11.31
C ILE A 13 3.81 -8.14 -10.77
N GLY A 14 3.32 -7.32 -9.84
CA GLY A 14 4.07 -6.21 -9.26
C GLY A 14 5.39 -6.66 -8.64
N VAL A 15 5.40 -7.74 -7.85
CA VAL A 15 6.63 -8.29 -7.24
C VAL A 15 7.58 -8.86 -8.28
N CYS A 16 7.06 -9.53 -9.30
CA CYS A 16 7.86 -10.12 -10.37
C CYS A 16 8.37 -9.08 -11.38
N PHE A 17 7.71 -7.92 -11.50
CA PHE A 17 8.02 -6.91 -12.51
C PHE A 17 9.46 -6.37 -12.37
N PRO A 18 9.95 -5.96 -11.19
CA PRO A 18 11.37 -5.65 -10.98
C PRO A 18 12.33 -6.79 -11.33
N LEU A 19 11.94 -8.06 -11.12
CA LEU A 19 12.80 -9.22 -11.40
C LEU A 19 13.08 -9.39 -12.90
N LEU A 20 12.20 -8.87 -13.77
CA LEU A 20 12.42 -8.80 -15.22
C LEU A 20 13.52 -7.81 -15.62
N GLY A 21 14.08 -7.03 -14.68
CA GLY A 21 15.22 -6.16 -14.92
C GLY A 21 16.46 -6.88 -15.45
N LYS A 22 16.56 -8.20 -15.31
CA LYS A 22 17.61 -9.00 -15.97
C LYS A 22 17.43 -9.15 -17.49
N THR A 23 16.22 -8.92 -17.99
CA THR A 23 15.84 -9.07 -19.40
C THR A 23 15.44 -7.74 -20.03
N ILE A 24 14.90 -6.80 -19.23
CA ILE A 24 14.48 -5.46 -19.65
C ILE A 24 15.44 -4.43 -19.06
N ASP A 25 16.24 -3.80 -19.91
CA ASP A 25 17.23 -2.80 -19.52
C ASP A 25 16.65 -1.66 -18.69
N ALA A 26 15.43 -1.19 -18.98
CA ALA A 26 14.77 -0.11 -18.26
C ALA A 26 14.44 -0.44 -16.78
N LEU A 27 14.35 -1.72 -16.45
CA LEU A 27 14.06 -2.22 -15.09
C LEU A 27 15.32 -2.70 -14.37
N TYR A 28 16.49 -2.57 -14.99
CA TYR A 28 17.75 -2.87 -14.34
C TYR A 28 17.95 -1.88 -13.18
N PRO A 29 18.25 -2.35 -11.95
CA PRO A 29 18.21 -1.52 -10.75
C PRO A 29 19.20 -0.34 -10.75
N GLU A 30 20.17 -0.36 -11.66
CA GLU A 30 21.13 0.72 -11.89
C GLU A 30 20.61 1.79 -12.87
N LYS A 31 19.36 1.75 -13.36
CA LYS A 31 18.81 2.78 -14.29
C LYS A 31 17.93 3.80 -13.59
N ASP A 32 17.96 5.03 -14.09
CA ASP A 32 17.23 6.17 -13.50
C ASP A 32 15.72 5.94 -13.49
N VAL A 33 15.19 5.27 -14.52
CA VAL A 33 13.77 4.93 -14.66
C VAL A 33 13.29 4.05 -13.51
N PHE A 34 14.10 3.06 -13.10
CA PHE A 34 13.76 2.17 -12.00
C PHE A 34 13.63 2.92 -10.67
N PHE A 35 14.50 3.90 -10.42
CA PHE A 35 14.42 4.77 -9.24
C PHE A 35 13.16 5.64 -9.26
N VAL A 36 12.81 6.23 -10.40
CA VAL A 36 11.59 7.04 -10.54
C VAL A 36 10.35 6.20 -10.28
N ILE A 37 10.32 4.97 -10.82
CA ILE A 37 9.24 4.03 -10.61
C ILE A 37 9.09 3.65 -9.13
N LYS A 38 10.21 3.35 -8.43
CA LYS A 38 10.19 3.10 -6.97
C LYS A 38 9.72 4.31 -6.18
N ALA A 39 10.21 5.50 -6.50
CA ALA A 39 9.81 6.74 -5.84
C ALA A 39 8.31 7.02 -6.01
N PHE A 40 7.77 6.79 -7.21
CA PHE A 40 6.34 6.89 -7.47
C PHE A 40 5.53 5.88 -6.62
N ALA A 41 5.97 4.62 -6.57
CA ALA A 41 5.31 3.59 -5.76
C ALA A 41 5.29 3.96 -4.26
N VAL A 42 6.40 4.48 -3.72
CA VAL A 42 6.48 4.99 -2.34
C VAL A 42 5.42 6.05 -2.07
N CYS A 43 5.24 6.99 -2.99
CA CYS A 43 4.30 8.09 -2.85
C CYS A 43 2.84 7.61 -2.85
N VAL A 44 2.50 6.66 -3.73
CA VAL A 44 1.17 6.03 -3.76
C VAL A 44 0.89 5.29 -2.44
N ILE A 45 1.86 4.53 -1.94
CA ILE A 45 1.74 3.80 -0.66
C ILE A 45 1.53 4.79 0.49
N LEU A 46 2.42 5.78 0.62
CA LEU A 46 2.39 6.76 1.71
C LEU A 46 1.08 7.55 1.72
N SER A 47 0.72 8.14 0.58
CA SER A 47 -0.52 8.91 0.42
C SER A 47 -1.76 8.10 0.79
N THR A 48 -1.90 6.87 0.28
CA THR A 48 -3.07 6.04 0.57
C THR A 48 -3.22 5.72 2.06
N ARG A 49 -2.10 5.45 2.76
CA ARG A 49 -2.16 5.08 4.19
C ARG A 49 -2.56 6.26 5.05
N PHE A 50 -2.06 7.45 4.75
CA PHE A 50 -2.44 8.67 5.45
C PHE A 50 -3.87 9.14 5.15
N ILE A 51 -4.37 8.93 3.92
CA ILE A 51 -5.68 9.44 3.51
C ILE A 51 -6.80 8.45 3.84
N HIS A 52 -6.63 7.15 3.61
CA HIS A 52 -7.72 6.17 3.78
C HIS A 52 -7.67 5.39 5.09
N VAL A 53 -6.49 4.98 5.53
CA VAL A 53 -6.38 3.97 6.60
C VAL A 53 -6.25 4.64 7.97
N LEU A 54 -5.43 5.68 8.09
CA LEU A 54 -5.18 6.36 9.36
C LEU A 54 -6.44 7.05 9.92
N PRO A 55 -7.20 7.86 9.15
CA PRO A 55 -8.40 8.54 9.66
C PRO A 55 -9.53 7.56 10.02
N ARG A 56 -9.67 6.47 9.25
CA ARG A 56 -10.62 5.39 9.56
C ARG A 56 -10.28 4.74 10.90
N THR A 57 -8.99 4.48 11.15
CA THR A 57 -8.54 3.85 12.38
C THR A 57 -8.73 4.75 13.60
N SER A 58 -8.41 6.05 13.46
CA SER A 58 -8.63 7.01 14.54
C SER A 58 -10.12 7.18 14.86
N HIS A 59 -10.99 7.18 13.85
CA HIS A 59 -12.43 7.23 14.07
C HIS A 59 -12.96 5.96 14.75
N LEU A 60 -12.56 4.76 14.32
CA LEU A 60 -12.95 3.49 14.95
C LEU A 60 -12.56 3.44 16.44
N ILE A 61 -11.35 3.90 16.78
CA ILE A 61 -10.86 3.95 18.16
C ILE A 61 -11.50 5.11 18.94
N ALA A 62 -11.85 6.22 18.30
CA ALA A 62 -12.51 7.36 18.94
C ALA A 62 -14.00 7.09 19.23
N SER A 63 -14.72 6.41 18.33
CA SER A 63 -16.11 5.97 18.53
C SER A 63 -16.28 5.05 19.74
N MET A 64 -15.19 4.41 20.21
CA MET A 64 -15.16 3.68 21.48
C MET A 64 -15.32 4.60 22.70
N LYS A 65 -14.78 5.83 22.66
CA LYS A 65 -14.83 6.79 23.78
C LYS A 65 -16.19 7.49 23.89
N THR A 66 -16.89 7.67 22.78
CA THR A 66 -18.22 8.30 22.72
C THR A 66 -19.30 7.23 22.66
N LEU A 67 -19.63 6.63 23.81
CA LEU A 67 -20.84 5.81 23.94
C LEU A 67 -22.06 6.65 23.49
N GLY A 68 -22.61 6.37 22.31
CA GLY A 68 -23.91 6.92 21.85
C GLY A 68 -23.91 7.82 20.60
N GLY A 69 -22.82 7.96 19.84
CA GLY A 69 -22.77 8.86 18.67
C GLY A 69 -22.72 8.17 17.30
N SER A 70 -23.88 7.80 16.76
CA SER A 70 -24.18 7.55 15.33
C SER A 70 -23.16 6.72 14.52
N SER A 71 -23.32 5.38 14.50
CA SER A 71 -22.68 4.45 13.56
C SER A 71 -23.09 4.65 12.07
N ARG A 72 -23.72 5.78 11.72
CA ARG A 72 -24.32 6.04 10.40
C ARG A 72 -23.41 6.76 9.39
N ILE A 73 -22.11 6.91 9.66
CA ILE A 73 -21.21 7.65 8.75
C ILE A 73 -20.34 6.73 7.87
N PHE A 74 -20.21 5.43 8.17
CA PHE A 74 -19.26 4.57 7.46
C PHE A 74 -19.89 3.38 6.72
N SER A 75 -20.90 3.64 5.91
CA SER A 75 -21.25 2.77 4.78
C SER A 75 -20.62 3.32 3.50
N GLY A 76 -19.30 3.53 3.50
CA GLY A 76 -18.54 4.08 2.37
C GLY A 76 -18.37 3.15 1.16
N ALA A 77 -19.01 1.98 1.15
CA ALA A 77 -19.15 1.18 -0.07
C ALA A 77 -20.42 1.60 -0.79
N SER A 78 -20.32 2.62 -1.66
CA SER A 78 -21.36 2.88 -2.64
C SER A 78 -21.67 1.58 -3.38
N LYS A 79 -22.91 1.10 -3.28
CA LYS A 79 -23.39 -0.12 -3.95
C LYS A 79 -23.48 0.05 -5.48
N SER A 80 -23.10 1.21 -6.00
CA SER A 80 -23.03 1.45 -7.43
C SER A 80 -21.94 0.57 -8.06
N PRO A 81 -22.29 -0.24 -9.08
CA PRO A 81 -21.32 -1.07 -9.80
C PRO A 81 -20.13 -0.26 -10.35
N LYS A 82 -20.36 1.02 -10.67
CA LYS A 82 -19.32 1.93 -11.17
C LYS A 82 -18.29 2.26 -10.08
N THR A 83 -18.75 2.57 -8.86
CA THR A 83 -17.86 2.87 -7.73
C THR A 83 -17.10 1.64 -7.27
N ILE A 84 -17.74 0.46 -7.26
CA ILE A 84 -17.07 -0.80 -6.91
C ILE A 84 -15.98 -1.15 -7.92
N LYS A 85 -16.26 -0.99 -9.22
CA LYS A 85 -15.25 -1.21 -10.28
C LYS A 85 -14.10 -0.22 -10.17
N LEU A 86 -14.39 1.06 -9.93
CA LEU A 86 -13.39 2.10 -9.76
C LEU A 86 -12.51 1.84 -8.52
N LEU A 87 -13.12 1.51 -7.38
CA LEU A 87 -12.42 1.18 -6.14
C LEU A 87 -11.58 -0.09 -6.28
N THR A 88 -12.10 -1.11 -6.96
CA THR A 88 -11.35 -2.33 -7.26
C THR A 88 -10.14 -2.02 -8.14
N ALA A 89 -10.30 -1.21 -9.20
CA ALA A 89 -9.20 -0.80 -10.06
C ALA A 89 -8.12 -0.02 -9.29
N ALA A 90 -8.53 0.91 -8.42
CA ALA A 90 -7.61 1.68 -7.57
C ALA A 90 -6.84 0.79 -6.58
N LEU A 91 -7.53 -0.16 -5.92
CA LEU A 91 -6.89 -1.12 -5.01
C LEU A 91 -5.94 -2.08 -5.73
N THR A 92 -6.31 -2.55 -6.92
CA THR A 92 -5.45 -3.39 -7.77
C THR A 92 -4.17 -2.63 -8.16
N PHE A 93 -4.28 -1.35 -8.53
CA PHE A 93 -3.12 -0.52 -8.85
C PHE A 93 -2.23 -0.26 -7.62
N HIS A 94 -2.83 0.02 -6.46
CA HIS A 94 -2.10 0.15 -5.20
C HIS A 94 -1.31 -1.11 -4.88
N GLN A 95 -1.97 -2.27 -4.96
CA GLN A 95 -1.36 -3.56 -4.63
C GLN A 95 -0.24 -3.93 -5.62
N PHE A 96 -0.36 -3.52 -6.88
CA PHE A 96 0.70 -3.63 -7.88
C PHE A 96 1.92 -2.76 -7.50
N CYS A 97 1.71 -1.48 -7.17
CA CYS A 97 2.78 -0.59 -6.72
C CYS A 97 3.47 -1.09 -5.44
N GLU A 98 2.70 -1.63 -4.51
CA GLU A 98 3.21 -2.27 -3.28
C GLU A 98 4.12 -3.46 -3.61
N GLY A 99 3.65 -4.34 -4.50
CA GLY A 99 4.44 -5.47 -4.98
C GLY A 99 5.73 -5.03 -5.67
N MET A 100 5.67 -3.99 -6.49
CA MET A 100 6.82 -3.46 -7.22
C MET A 100 7.88 -2.85 -6.32
N GLY A 101 7.48 -2.11 -5.27
CA GLY A 101 8.41 -1.61 -4.26
C GLY A 101 9.17 -2.77 -3.62
N LEU A 102 8.44 -3.75 -3.08
CA LEU A 102 9.02 -4.94 -2.45
C LEU A 102 9.93 -5.74 -3.39
N GLY A 103 9.47 -5.99 -4.63
CA GLY A 103 10.24 -6.69 -5.65
C GLY A 103 11.56 -5.98 -5.96
N GLY A 104 11.55 -4.63 -5.95
CA GLY A 104 12.75 -3.83 -6.13
C GLY A 104 13.74 -3.93 -4.97
N CYS A 105 13.27 -3.97 -3.73
CA CYS A 105 14.12 -4.24 -2.56
C CYS A 105 14.71 -5.65 -2.59
N ILE A 106 13.91 -6.64 -2.99
CA ILE A 106 14.35 -8.03 -3.13
C ILE A 106 15.44 -8.15 -4.21
N LEU A 107 15.28 -7.47 -5.34
CA LEU A 107 16.26 -7.45 -6.42
C LEU A 107 17.58 -6.80 -5.99
N GLN A 108 17.51 -5.68 -5.24
CA GLN A 108 18.69 -4.98 -4.74
C GLN A 108 19.44 -5.73 -3.64
N ALA A 109 18.75 -6.53 -2.84
CA ALA A 109 19.34 -7.25 -1.71
C ALA A 109 20.27 -8.44 -2.08
N ARG A 110 20.55 -8.66 -3.39
CA ARG A 110 21.44 -9.70 -3.93
C ARG A 110 21.26 -11.10 -3.31
N PHE A 111 20.04 -11.45 -2.94
CA PHE A 111 19.76 -12.77 -2.36
C PHE A 111 19.89 -13.88 -3.42
N LYS A 112 20.24 -15.10 -2.97
CA LYS A 112 20.15 -16.30 -3.83
C LYS A 112 18.72 -16.48 -4.32
N ALA A 113 18.54 -16.98 -5.55
CA ALA A 113 17.23 -17.16 -6.17
C ALA A 113 16.24 -17.96 -5.30
N ARG A 114 16.74 -18.94 -4.51
CA ARG A 114 15.91 -19.68 -3.54
C ARG A 114 15.35 -18.78 -2.43
N CYS A 115 16.18 -17.91 -1.84
CA CYS A 115 15.72 -16.96 -0.82
C CYS A 115 14.74 -15.92 -1.39
N VAL A 116 14.96 -15.48 -2.64
CA VAL A 116 14.02 -14.61 -3.37
C VAL A 116 12.69 -15.33 -3.54
N ALA A 117 12.70 -16.56 -4.08
CA ALA A 117 11.49 -17.34 -4.31
C ALA A 117 10.71 -17.58 -3.02
N ILE A 118 11.39 -17.94 -1.93
CA ILE A 118 10.76 -18.14 -0.61
C ILE A 118 10.09 -16.85 -0.11
N ARG A 119 10.78 -15.70 -0.18
CA ARG A 119 10.21 -14.40 0.25
C ARG A 119 9.00 -13.98 -0.58
N VAL A 120 9.07 -14.15 -1.91
CA VAL A 120 7.93 -13.87 -2.81
C VAL A 120 6.76 -14.78 -2.50
N LEU A 121 7.01 -16.08 -2.29
CA LEU A 121 5.96 -17.08 -2.04
C LEU A 121 5.25 -16.83 -0.71
N PHE A 122 5.97 -16.54 0.38
CA PHE A 122 5.35 -16.16 1.65
C PHE A 122 4.56 -14.85 1.55
N PHE A 123 5.07 -13.84 0.86
CA PHE A 123 4.36 -12.58 0.65
C PHE A 123 3.06 -12.78 -0.14
N SER A 124 3.12 -13.51 -1.26
CA SER A 124 1.95 -13.80 -2.09
C SER A 124 0.92 -14.69 -1.40
N LEU A 125 1.31 -15.58 -0.48
CA LEU A 125 0.38 -16.42 0.28
C LEU A 125 -0.24 -15.72 1.49
N THR A 126 0.46 -14.75 2.10
CA THR A 126 -0.05 -14.03 3.27
C THR A 126 -1.33 -13.27 2.95
N THR A 127 -1.41 -12.64 1.78
CA THR A 127 -2.60 -11.88 1.32
C THR A 127 -3.87 -12.74 1.16
N PRO A 128 -3.89 -13.86 0.40
CA PRO A 128 -5.08 -14.70 0.28
C PRO A 128 -5.44 -15.40 1.59
N VAL A 129 -4.46 -15.76 2.42
CA VAL A 129 -4.72 -16.30 3.77
C VAL A 129 -5.42 -15.24 4.63
N GLY A 130 -4.91 -14.00 4.65
CA GLY A 130 -5.53 -12.89 5.38
C GLY A 130 -6.95 -12.57 4.90
N ILE A 131 -7.18 -12.57 3.58
CA ILE A 131 -8.52 -12.38 3.00
C ILE A 131 -9.44 -13.54 3.40
N GLY A 132 -8.96 -14.79 3.36
CA GLY A 132 -9.74 -15.97 3.77
C GLY A 132 -10.16 -15.92 5.24
N ILE A 133 -9.22 -15.53 6.12
CA ILE A 133 -9.51 -15.30 7.54
C ILE A 133 -10.52 -14.17 7.71
N GLY A 134 -10.35 -13.05 6.99
CA GLY A 134 -11.26 -11.91 7.02
C GLY A 134 -12.70 -12.26 6.61
N ILE A 135 -12.87 -13.04 5.53
CA ILE A 135 -14.17 -13.55 5.07
C ILE A 135 -14.79 -14.48 6.12
N ARG A 136 -13.98 -15.33 6.76
CA ARG A 136 -14.46 -16.22 7.82
C ARG A 136 -14.98 -15.45 9.03
N ILE A 137 -14.25 -14.42 9.45
CA ILE A 137 -14.64 -13.56 10.57
C ILE A 137 -15.84 -12.67 10.22
N SER A 138 -15.96 -12.24 8.95
CA SER A 138 -17.05 -11.35 8.52
C SER A 138 -18.45 -11.95 8.70
N ASN A 139 -18.58 -13.28 8.69
CA ASN A 139 -19.87 -13.94 8.93
C ASN A 139 -20.37 -13.80 10.38
N THR A 140 -19.46 -13.55 11.32
CA THR A 140 -19.75 -13.34 12.75
C THR A 140 -19.54 -11.88 13.17
N TYR A 141 -19.26 -10.99 12.21
CA TYR A 141 -18.92 -9.60 12.48
C TYR A 141 -20.17 -8.79 12.82
N ASN A 142 -20.18 -8.18 14.00
CA ASN A 142 -21.22 -7.27 14.44
C ASN A 142 -20.63 -5.86 14.60
N GLU A 143 -21.00 -4.94 13.71
CA GLU A 143 -20.52 -3.55 13.68
C GLU A 143 -20.96 -2.71 14.90
N ASN A 144 -21.90 -3.22 15.69
CA ASN A 144 -22.39 -2.54 16.90
C ASN A 144 -21.65 -2.96 18.17
N ASN A 145 -20.81 -4.01 18.10
CA ASN A 145 -20.06 -4.47 19.25
C ASN A 145 -18.77 -3.64 19.40
N PRO A 146 -18.52 -2.96 20.53
CA PRO A 146 -17.29 -2.19 20.72
C PRO A 146 -16.01 -3.04 20.56
N MET A 147 -16.04 -4.34 20.90
CA MET A 147 -14.89 -5.23 20.73
C MET A 147 -14.50 -5.46 19.26
N THR A 148 -15.47 -5.55 18.34
CA THR A 148 -15.18 -5.76 16.92
C THR A 148 -14.58 -4.51 16.29
N LEU A 149 -15.05 -3.32 16.68
CA LEU A 149 -14.51 -2.03 16.27
C LEU A 149 -13.06 -1.84 16.77
N VAL A 150 -12.76 -2.26 18.00
CA VAL A 150 -11.39 -2.25 18.55
C VAL A 150 -10.47 -3.17 17.76
N VAL A 151 -10.89 -4.41 17.50
CA VAL A 151 -10.09 -5.36 16.72
C VAL A 151 -9.87 -4.85 15.30
N GLU A 152 -10.89 -4.30 14.64
CA GLU A 152 -10.76 -3.68 13.32
C GLU A 152 -9.81 -2.48 13.34
N GLY A 153 -9.94 -1.59 14.33
CA GLY A 153 -9.06 -0.44 14.52
C GLY A 153 -7.61 -0.87 14.73
N MET A 154 -7.36 -1.86 15.58
CA MET A 154 -6.00 -2.38 15.84
C MET A 154 -5.39 -3.03 14.60
N LEU A 155 -6.15 -3.85 13.87
CA LEU A 155 -5.68 -4.50 12.64
C LEU A 155 -5.40 -3.47 11.53
N ASN A 156 -6.24 -2.45 11.40
CA ASN A 156 -6.03 -1.35 10.44
C ASN A 156 -4.82 -0.49 10.82
N ALA A 157 -4.62 -0.17 12.10
CA ALA A 157 -3.42 0.53 12.58
C ALA A 157 -2.14 -0.28 12.32
N ALA A 158 -2.15 -1.58 12.66
CA ALA A 158 -1.01 -2.46 12.47
C ALA A 158 -0.65 -2.59 10.97
N SER A 159 -1.66 -2.71 10.11
CA SER A 159 -1.51 -2.71 8.65
C SER A 159 -0.94 -1.38 8.14
N ALA A 160 -1.49 -0.24 8.56
CA ALA A 160 -0.99 1.09 8.17
C ALA A 160 0.48 1.28 8.54
N ARG A 161 0.87 0.89 9.75
CA ARG A 161 2.25 0.99 10.24
C ARG A 161 3.22 0.21 9.35
N ASN A 162 2.89 -1.03 8.98
CA ASN A 162 3.79 -1.87 8.19
C ASN A 162 4.05 -1.27 6.80
N LEU A 163 3.02 -0.71 6.15
CA LEU A 163 3.21 -0.06 4.85
C LEU A 163 3.95 1.28 4.95
N ILE A 164 3.73 2.06 6.02
CA ILE A 164 4.51 3.28 6.27
C ILE A 164 5.98 2.92 6.50
N TYR A 165 6.27 1.87 7.27
CA TYR A 165 7.63 1.37 7.49
C TYR A 165 8.29 0.96 6.17
N MET A 166 7.59 0.17 5.35
CA MET A 166 8.10 -0.25 4.05
C MET A 166 8.34 0.94 3.11
N ALA A 167 7.43 1.91 3.06
CA ALA A 167 7.56 3.11 2.24
C ALA A 167 8.77 3.96 2.66
N LEU A 168 8.93 4.23 3.96
CA LEU A 168 9.95 5.14 4.47
C LEU A 168 11.31 4.45 4.65
N VAL A 169 11.34 3.25 5.21
CA VAL A 169 12.57 2.56 5.62
C VAL A 169 13.08 1.66 4.50
N ASP A 170 12.25 0.77 3.98
CA ASP A 170 12.70 -0.25 3.01
C ASP A 170 12.87 0.32 1.59
N LEU A 171 12.11 1.37 1.24
CA LEU A 171 12.14 1.99 -0.07
C LEU A 171 12.86 3.34 -0.05
N LEU A 172 12.31 4.34 0.64
CA LEU A 172 12.83 5.71 0.59
C LEU A 172 14.24 5.82 1.20
N ALA A 173 14.46 5.31 2.41
CA ALA A 173 15.75 5.43 3.08
C ALA A 173 16.88 4.67 2.36
N VAL A 174 16.57 3.54 1.71
CA VAL A 174 17.53 2.80 0.88
C VAL A 174 17.93 3.61 -0.34
N ASP A 175 16.97 4.23 -1.03
CA ASP A 175 17.24 5.01 -2.23
C ASP A 175 17.98 6.33 -1.93
N PHE A 176 17.64 7.04 -0.84
CA PHE A 176 18.32 8.26 -0.38
C PHE A 176 19.77 8.05 0.10
N LYS A 177 20.09 6.84 0.57
CA LYS A 177 21.47 6.44 0.91
C LYS A 177 22.29 6.00 -0.30
N ASN A 178 21.66 5.85 -1.46
CA ASN A 178 22.37 5.39 -2.65
C ASN A 178 23.25 6.55 -3.22
N PRO A 179 24.58 6.35 -3.37
CA PRO A 179 25.48 7.39 -3.86
C PRO A 179 25.11 7.87 -5.26
N LYS A 180 24.45 7.04 -6.07
CA LYS A 180 23.95 7.43 -7.38
C LYS A 180 22.87 8.52 -7.29
N LEU A 181 21.95 8.40 -6.33
CA LEU A 181 20.92 9.42 -6.12
C LEU A 181 21.52 10.71 -5.55
N GLN A 182 22.50 10.58 -4.65
CA GLN A 182 23.19 11.73 -4.04
C GLN A 182 24.03 12.53 -5.04
N ASN A 183 24.69 11.84 -5.97
CA ASN A 183 25.56 12.48 -6.96
C ASN A 183 24.80 12.95 -8.23
N ASN A 184 23.56 12.50 -8.44
CA ASN A 184 22.75 12.88 -9.60
C ASN A 184 21.62 13.83 -9.20
N GLY A 185 21.87 15.14 -9.32
CA GLY A 185 20.90 16.19 -8.96
C GLY A 185 19.54 16.06 -9.67
N LYS A 186 19.48 15.54 -10.91
CA LYS A 186 18.21 15.31 -11.61
C LYS A 186 17.38 14.22 -10.94
N MET A 187 18.02 13.13 -10.52
CA MET A 187 17.34 12.05 -9.79
C MET A 187 16.96 12.49 -8.37
N GLY A 188 17.82 13.27 -7.70
CA GLY A 188 17.50 13.84 -6.39
C GLY A 188 16.27 14.75 -6.44
N VAL A 189 16.17 15.61 -7.46
CA VAL A 189 14.99 16.44 -7.70
C VAL A 189 13.76 15.58 -7.99
N SER A 190 13.85 14.54 -8.85
CA SER A 190 12.68 13.71 -9.16
C SER A 190 12.16 12.93 -7.94
N ALA A 191 13.05 12.46 -7.07
CA ALA A 191 12.67 11.83 -5.80
C ALA A 191 11.96 12.80 -4.86
N ASN A 192 12.48 14.02 -4.72
CA ASN A 192 11.88 15.06 -3.89
C ASN A 192 10.54 15.56 -4.43
N VAL A 193 10.41 15.71 -5.76
CA VAL A 193 9.14 16.06 -6.41
C VAL A 193 8.09 14.99 -6.19
N SER A 194 8.48 13.71 -6.26
CA SER A 194 7.57 12.59 -5.97
C SER A 194 7.06 12.69 -4.53
N LEU A 195 7.96 12.89 -3.55
CA LEU A 195 7.59 13.03 -2.14
C LEU A 195 6.68 14.23 -1.89
N LEU A 196 6.96 15.37 -2.53
CA LEU A 196 6.10 16.56 -2.50
C LEU A 196 4.71 16.25 -3.06
N GLY A 197 4.61 15.44 -4.11
CA GLY A 197 3.35 14.94 -4.66
C GLY A 197 2.53 14.15 -3.63
N SER A 198 3.17 13.29 -2.84
CA SER A 198 2.50 12.60 -1.72
C SER A 198 2.01 13.57 -0.64
N ALA A 199 2.82 14.59 -0.31
CA ALA A 199 2.46 15.62 0.67
C ALA A 199 1.30 16.49 0.18
N LEU A 200 1.27 16.83 -1.12
CA LEU A 200 0.20 17.58 -1.75
C LEU A 200 -1.11 16.77 -1.77
N MET A 201 -1.06 15.49 -2.12
CA MET A 201 -2.23 14.61 -2.06
C MET A 201 -2.80 14.53 -0.63
N LEU A 202 -1.93 14.46 0.38
CA LEU A 202 -2.33 14.50 1.78
C LEU A 202 -2.95 15.84 2.17
N LEU A 203 -2.35 16.96 1.74
CA LEU A 203 -2.84 18.31 2.01
C LEU A 203 -4.23 18.54 1.39
N LEU A 204 -4.43 18.11 0.14
CA LEU A 204 -5.72 18.18 -0.55
C LEU A 204 -6.79 17.35 0.16
N ALA A 205 -6.45 16.17 0.65
CA ALA A 205 -7.38 15.32 1.40
C ALA A 205 -7.78 15.93 2.75
N VAL A 206 -6.86 16.62 3.43
CA VAL A 206 -7.16 17.33 4.69
C VAL A 206 -8.04 18.55 4.43
N TYR A 207 -7.76 19.30 3.37
CA TYR A 207 -8.49 20.54 3.07
C TYR A 207 -9.88 20.28 2.46
N ASN A 208 -10.09 19.12 1.84
CA ASN A 208 -11.35 18.80 1.19
C ASN A 208 -11.92 17.45 1.69
N PRO A 209 -12.58 17.44 2.86
CA PRO A 209 -13.07 16.23 3.50
C PRO A 209 -14.22 15.54 2.73
N PHE A 210 -14.71 16.13 1.64
CA PHE A 210 -15.81 15.60 0.82
C PHE A 210 -15.39 14.60 -0.27
N TYR A 211 -14.09 14.30 -0.42
CA TYR A 211 -13.62 13.32 -1.40
C TYR A 211 -13.63 11.86 -0.92
N PHE A 212 -14.17 11.58 0.28
CA PHE A 212 -14.31 10.21 0.83
C PHE A 212 -15.70 9.92 1.38
#